data_AF-A0A2N5GRA4-F1
#
_entry.id   AF-A0A2N5GRA4-F1
#
_cell.length_a   1.000
_cell.length_b   1.000
_cell.length_c   1.000
_cell.angle_alpha   90.00
_cell.angle_beta   90.00
_cell.angle_gamma   90.00
#
_symmetry.space_group_name_H-M   'P 1'
#
loop_
_entity.id
_entity.type
_entity.pdbx_description
1 polymer ?
#
loop_
_entity_poly.entity_id
_entity_poly.type
_entity_poly.pdbx_seq_one_letter_code
_entity_poly.pdbx_strand_id
1 'polypeptide(L)'
;MIIHYGVEANHLIGHVPEFIELVRLETSPADEHDSIFIYRSTDACTLAKNLLIEGELYEDVHMLILLTNATTEDVFPDYGFVSKKQNHYLFKSMVSCFLIINGDKIAIEMAQLQMEEHLVARTKTNDVELFFITLHDQELIGRIAKAYNIEVSFLDLDKPIEKL
;
A
#
# COMPACT_ATOMS: atom_id res chain seq x y z
N MET A 1 -7.79 5.96 4.05
CA MET A 1 -6.61 5.11 3.81
C MET A 1 -6.13 4.55 5.14
N ILE A 2 -5.87 3.25 5.22
CA ILE A 2 -5.45 2.57 6.45
C ILE A 2 -3.95 2.25 6.31
N ILE A 3 -3.13 2.76 7.22
CA ILE A 3 -1.69 2.51 7.25
C ILE A 3 -1.39 1.39 8.24
N HIS A 4 -0.64 0.40 7.79
CA HIS A 4 -0.01 -0.63 8.61
C HIS A 4 1.52 -0.52 8.50
N TYR A 5 2.22 -1.23 9.38
CA TYR A 5 3.68 -1.29 9.42
C TYR A 5 4.11 -2.73 9.20
N GLY A 6 4.86 -3.00 8.14
CA GLY A 6 5.46 -4.29 7.86
C GLY A 6 6.89 -4.33 8.40
N VAL A 7 7.18 -5.18 9.36
CA VAL A 7 8.55 -5.42 9.82
C VAL A 7 9.07 -6.66 9.09
N GLU A 8 10.09 -6.46 8.25
CA GLU A 8 10.68 -7.51 7.44
C GLU A 8 11.85 -8.16 8.17
N ALA A 9 11.80 -9.48 8.25
CA ALA A 9 12.93 -10.29 8.67
C ALA A 9 13.76 -10.72 7.46
N ASN A 10 15.06 -10.82 7.65
CA ASN A 10 15.98 -11.31 6.62
C ASN A 10 15.75 -12.80 6.33
N HIS A 11 16.37 -13.29 5.25
CA HIS A 11 16.20 -14.67 4.77
C HIS A 11 16.53 -15.77 5.79
N LEU A 12 17.29 -15.48 6.86
CA LEU A 12 17.65 -16.47 7.87
C LEU A 12 16.47 -16.85 8.78
N ILE A 13 15.40 -16.04 8.82
CA ILE A 13 14.22 -16.28 9.67
C ILE A 13 13.59 -17.66 9.43
N GLY A 14 13.64 -18.17 8.19
CA GLY A 14 13.12 -19.48 7.84
C GLY A 14 13.90 -20.65 8.47
N HIS A 15 15.09 -20.40 9.01
CA HIS A 15 15.92 -21.40 9.69
C HIS A 15 15.75 -21.39 11.22
N VAL A 16 14.95 -20.46 11.76
CA VAL A 16 14.71 -20.31 13.20
C VAL A 16 13.22 -20.22 13.52
N PRO A 17 12.45 -21.31 13.27
CA PRO A 17 11.00 -21.31 13.45
C PRO A 17 10.57 -20.96 14.88
N GLU A 18 11.35 -21.31 15.89
CA GLU A 18 11.08 -20.94 17.29
C GLU A 18 11.11 -19.42 17.49
N PHE A 19 11.95 -18.71 16.74
CA PHE A 19 12.02 -17.24 16.79
C PHE A 19 10.79 -16.60 16.13
N ILE A 20 10.27 -17.19 15.05
CA ILE A 20 9.02 -16.75 14.44
C ILE A 20 7.87 -16.85 15.45
N GLU A 21 7.77 -17.99 16.16
CA GLU A 21 6.74 -18.18 17.18
C GLU A 21 6.89 -17.20 18.36
N LEU A 22 8.13 -16.90 18.77
CA LEU A 22 8.41 -15.87 19.77
C LEU A 22 7.90 -14.50 19.32
N VAL A 23 8.26 -14.06 18.10
CA VAL A 23 7.80 -12.78 17.56
C VAL A 23 6.27 -12.74 17.52
N ARG A 24 5.62 -13.79 17.02
CA ARG A 24 4.14 -13.88 17.00
C ARG A 24 3.52 -13.75 18.38
N LEU A 25 4.06 -14.45 19.37
CA LEU A 25 3.55 -14.46 20.74
C LEU A 25 3.69 -13.09 21.41
N GLU A 26 4.88 -12.48 21.32
CA GLU A 26 5.20 -11.24 22.02
C GLU A 26 4.58 -10.00 21.36
N THR A 27 4.34 -10.05 20.04
CA THR A 27 3.96 -8.84 19.27
C THR A 27 2.56 -8.92 18.66
N SER A 28 1.97 -10.11 18.57
CA SER A 28 0.62 -10.33 18.04
C SER A 28 0.37 -9.64 16.69
N PRO A 29 1.08 -10.02 15.61
CA PRO A 29 0.90 -9.41 14.29
C PRO A 29 -0.55 -9.49 13.82
N ALA A 30 -1.03 -8.41 13.21
CA ALA A 30 -2.38 -8.34 12.66
C ALA A 30 -2.51 -9.19 11.38
N ASP A 31 -1.42 -9.32 10.64
CA ASP A 31 -1.32 -10.07 9.39
C ASP A 31 0.14 -10.41 9.09
N GLU A 32 0.38 -11.29 8.12
CA GLU A 32 1.73 -11.71 7.73
C GLU A 32 1.79 -12.06 6.23
N HIS A 33 2.95 -11.81 5.61
CA HIS A 33 3.26 -12.22 4.25
C HIS A 33 4.76 -12.53 4.15
N ASP A 34 5.09 -13.77 3.77
CA ASP A 34 6.47 -14.28 3.74
C ASP A 34 7.26 -13.98 5.03
N SER A 35 8.30 -13.14 4.96
CA SER A 35 9.11 -12.72 6.11
C SER A 35 8.67 -11.39 6.74
N ILE A 36 7.52 -10.85 6.33
CA ILE A 36 6.98 -9.57 6.79
C ILE A 36 5.86 -9.78 7.81
N PHE A 37 6.06 -9.28 9.02
CA PHE A 37 5.05 -9.22 10.07
C PHE A 37 4.34 -7.86 10.06
N ILE A 38 3.00 -7.85 10.03
CA ILE A 38 2.22 -6.62 9.76
C ILE A 38 1.49 -6.17 11.02
N TYR A 39 1.67 -4.90 11.39
CA TYR A 39 1.15 -4.30 12.62
C TYR A 39 0.28 -3.07 12.37
N ARG A 40 -0.67 -2.83 13.27
CA ARG A 40 -1.57 -1.66 13.25
C ARG A 40 -1.02 -0.45 14.00
N SER A 41 -0.07 -0.67 14.90
CA SER A 41 0.49 0.37 15.77
C SER A 41 1.99 0.43 15.63
N THR A 42 2.53 1.64 15.84
CA THR A 42 3.97 1.90 15.90
C THR A 42 4.62 1.17 17.08
N ASP A 43 3.91 1.00 18.19
CA ASP A 43 4.46 0.37 19.39
C ASP A 43 4.72 -1.12 19.17
N ALA A 44 3.76 -1.85 18.60
CA ALA A 44 3.92 -3.27 18.28
C ALA A 44 4.96 -3.48 17.17
N CYS A 45 4.98 -2.60 16.16
CA CYS A 45 6.03 -2.56 15.13
C CYS A 45 7.42 -2.36 15.75
N THR A 46 7.57 -1.41 16.68
CA THR A 46 8.84 -1.13 17.36
C THR A 46 9.31 -2.32 18.19
N LEU A 47 8.39 -2.98 18.90
CA LEU A 47 8.70 -4.17 19.66
C LEU A 47 9.19 -5.31 18.75
N ALA A 48 8.48 -5.59 17.66
CA ALA A 48 8.86 -6.63 16.70
C ALA A 48 10.21 -6.34 16.05
N LYS A 49 10.45 -5.09 15.65
CA LYS A 49 11.75 -4.65 15.14
C LYS A 49 12.87 -4.91 16.15
N ASN A 50 12.67 -4.54 17.42
CA ASN A 50 13.69 -4.72 18.45
C ASN A 50 13.99 -6.21 18.69
N LEU A 51 12.96 -7.07 18.74
CA LEU A 51 13.14 -8.51 18.82
C LEU A 51 13.97 -9.04 17.65
N LEU A 52 13.60 -8.69 16.41
CA LEU A 52 14.35 -9.12 15.23
C LEU A 52 15.79 -8.59 15.22
N ILE A 53 16.04 -7.38 15.72
CA ILE A 53 17.41 -6.84 15.87
C ILE A 53 18.20 -7.68 16.88
N GLU A 54 17.63 -7.99 18.04
CA GLU A 54 18.27 -8.83 19.06
C GLU A 54 18.60 -10.24 18.55
N GLY A 55 17.75 -10.76 17.66
CA GLY A 55 17.98 -12.04 16.98
C GLY A 55 18.92 -11.97 15.77
N GLU A 56 19.43 -10.80 15.39
CA GLU A 56 20.18 -10.57 14.13
C GLU A 56 19.39 -10.95 12.86
N LEU A 57 18.06 -10.84 12.92
CA LEU A 57 17.11 -11.25 11.89
C LEU A 57 16.39 -10.07 11.23
N TYR A 58 16.64 -8.84 11.66
CA TYR A 58 16.00 -7.64 11.10
C TYR A 58 16.55 -7.29 9.72
N GLU A 59 15.66 -6.98 8.78
CA GLU A 59 16.00 -6.43 7.46
C GLU A 59 15.53 -4.97 7.35
N ASP A 60 14.21 -4.72 7.36
CA ASP A 60 13.66 -3.37 7.16
C ASP A 60 12.28 -3.16 7.81
N VAL A 61 11.79 -1.91 7.82
CA VAL A 61 10.40 -1.56 8.16
C VAL A 61 9.75 -0.80 7.01
N HIS A 62 8.63 -1.33 6.54
CA HIS A 62 7.82 -0.78 5.45
C HIS A 62 6.54 -0.13 5.97
N MET A 63 6.21 1.05 5.46
CA MET A 63 4.85 1.57 5.57
C MET A 63 3.98 0.93 4.49
N LEU A 64 2.91 0.26 4.92
CA LEU A 64 2.00 -0.46 4.04
C LEU A 64 0.65 0.23 4.01
N ILE A 65 0.07 0.35 2.82
CA ILE A 65 -1.30 0.82 2.63
C ILE A 65 -2.21 -0.39 2.50
N LEU A 66 -3.13 -0.57 3.45
CA LEU A 66 -4.19 -1.57 3.34
C LEU A 66 -5.30 -1.06 2.42
N LEU A 67 -5.56 -1.79 1.34
CA LEU A 67 -6.65 -1.52 0.41
C LEU A 67 -7.89 -2.33 0.78
N THR A 68 -9.03 -1.65 0.94
CA THR A 68 -10.33 -2.29 1.19
C THR A 68 -11.12 -2.37 -0.10
N ASN A 69 -11.67 -3.54 -0.46
CA ASN A 69 -12.37 -3.73 -1.75
C ASN A 69 -11.51 -3.32 -2.95
N ALA A 70 -10.26 -3.79 -2.98
CA ALA A 70 -9.32 -3.46 -4.03
C ALA A 70 -9.70 -4.15 -5.36
N THR A 71 -9.47 -3.45 -6.46
CA THR A 71 -9.21 -4.09 -7.77
C THR A 71 -7.74 -3.86 -8.09
N THR A 72 -7.03 -4.92 -8.45
CA THR A 72 -5.59 -4.88 -8.74
C THR A 72 -5.36 -5.18 -10.21
N GLU A 73 -4.36 -4.52 -10.79
CA GLU A 73 -3.90 -4.80 -12.14
C GLU A 73 -2.72 -5.77 -12.15
N ASP A 74 -2.30 -6.21 -13.33
CA ASP A 74 -1.24 -7.23 -13.49
C ASP A 74 0.10 -6.82 -12.86
N VAL A 75 0.39 -5.51 -12.81
CA VAL A 75 1.62 -4.96 -12.21
C VAL A 75 1.57 -4.88 -10.68
N PHE A 76 0.42 -5.13 -10.04
CA PHE A 76 0.26 -5.03 -8.59
C PHE A 76 1.33 -5.77 -7.77
N PRO A 77 1.75 -7.01 -8.11
CA PRO A 77 2.74 -7.75 -7.32
C PRO A 77 4.12 -7.07 -7.24
N ASP A 78 4.43 -6.13 -8.13
CA ASP A 78 5.70 -5.40 -8.12
C ASP A 78 5.69 -4.24 -7.11
N TYR A 79 4.51 -3.82 -6.64
CA TYR A 79 4.31 -2.65 -5.78
C TYR A 79 3.57 -2.99 -4.49
N GLY A 80 3.21 -4.25 -4.31
CA GLY A 80 2.35 -4.71 -3.24
C GLY A 80 2.23 -6.21 -3.20
N PHE A 81 1.38 -6.70 -2.32
CA PHE A 81 1.15 -8.13 -2.16
C PHE A 81 -0.24 -8.42 -1.59
N VAL A 82 -0.68 -9.67 -1.81
CA VAL A 82 -1.87 -10.23 -1.17
C VAL A 82 -1.43 -11.17 -0.06
N SER A 83 -1.76 -10.82 1.18
CA SER A 83 -1.50 -11.65 2.35
C SER A 83 -2.27 -12.97 2.31
N LYS A 84 -1.90 -13.93 3.17
CA LYS A 84 -2.66 -15.17 3.34
C LYS A 84 -4.11 -14.93 3.78
N LYS A 85 -4.37 -13.83 4.49
CA LYS A 85 -5.72 -13.40 4.90
C LYS A 85 -6.51 -12.70 3.78
N GLN A 86 -6.00 -12.69 2.54
CA GLN A 86 -6.62 -12.04 1.38
C GLN A 86 -6.71 -10.50 1.51
N ASN A 87 -5.93 -9.91 2.41
CA ASN A 87 -5.77 -8.46 2.47
C ASN A 87 -4.74 -8.02 1.43
N HIS A 88 -5.04 -6.91 0.75
CA HIS A 88 -4.21 -6.30 -0.29
C HIS A 88 -3.41 -5.15 0.31
N TYR A 89 -2.09 -5.20 0.15
CA TYR A 89 -1.17 -4.20 0.66
C TYR A 89 -0.36 -3.59 -0.47
N LEU A 90 -0.12 -2.27 -0.41
CA LEU A 90 0.86 -1.58 -1.25
C LEU A 90 2.01 -1.06 -0.39
N PHE A 91 3.23 -1.10 -0.93
CA PHE A 91 4.36 -0.38 -0.35
C PHE A 91 4.16 1.11 -0.58
N LYS A 92 3.93 1.87 0.49
CA LYS A 92 3.63 3.31 0.41
C LYS A 92 4.74 4.09 -0.33
N SER A 93 5.99 3.67 -0.16
CA SER A 93 7.16 4.30 -0.79
C SER A 93 7.27 4.09 -2.30
N MET A 94 6.44 3.22 -2.89
CA MET A 94 6.53 2.87 -4.32
C MET A 94 5.37 3.40 -5.15
N VAL A 95 4.33 3.93 -4.50
CA VAL A 95 3.08 4.31 -5.16
C VAL A 95 2.70 5.76 -4.90
N SER A 96 1.96 6.34 -5.84
CA SER A 96 1.22 7.58 -5.68
C SER A 96 -0.28 7.29 -5.72
N CYS A 97 -1.07 8.13 -5.04
CA CYS A 97 -2.53 8.02 -5.02
C CYS A 97 -3.15 9.31 -5.52
N PHE A 98 -4.17 9.20 -6.37
CA PHE A 98 -4.96 10.33 -6.82
C PHE A 98 -6.46 10.01 -6.86
N LEU A 99 -7.26 11.06 -6.95
CA LEU A 99 -8.68 11.00 -7.24
C LEU A 99 -9.04 12.01 -8.34
N ILE A 100 -10.09 11.73 -9.08
CA ILE A 100 -10.68 12.67 -10.04
C ILE A 100 -11.69 13.53 -9.28
N ILE A 101 -11.49 14.85 -9.28
CA ILE A 101 -12.32 15.79 -8.48
C ILE A 101 -13.26 16.63 -9.33
N ASN A 102 -13.03 16.72 -10.63
CA ASN A 102 -13.88 17.50 -11.53
C ASN A 102 -13.71 17.04 -12.99
N GLY A 103 -14.72 17.29 -13.82
CA GLY A 103 -14.75 16.90 -15.22
C GLY A 103 -16.16 16.53 -15.67
N ASP A 104 -16.44 16.62 -16.97
CA ASP A 104 -17.67 16.04 -17.49
C ASP A 104 -17.60 14.51 -17.52
N LYS A 105 -18.76 13.86 -17.38
CA LYS A 105 -18.83 12.41 -17.23
C LYS A 105 -18.15 11.66 -18.37
N ILE A 106 -18.31 12.11 -19.62
CA ILE A 106 -17.76 11.42 -20.78
C ILE A 106 -16.24 11.60 -20.81
N ALA A 107 -15.74 12.81 -20.52
CA ALA A 107 -14.30 13.04 -20.40
C ALA A 107 -13.65 12.21 -19.29
N ILE A 108 -14.32 12.08 -18.14
CA ILE A 108 -13.84 11.24 -17.03
C ILE A 108 -13.76 9.78 -17.48
N GLU A 109 -14.82 9.24 -18.07
CA GLU A 109 -14.86 7.85 -18.56
C GLU A 109 -13.73 7.60 -19.59
N MET A 110 -13.53 8.53 -20.53
CA MET A 110 -12.48 8.40 -21.55
C MET A 110 -11.07 8.55 -20.97
N ALA A 111 -10.87 9.45 -20.00
CA ALA A 111 -9.59 9.62 -19.33
C ALA A 111 -9.24 8.37 -18.51
N GLN A 112 -10.21 7.81 -17.78
CA GLN A 112 -10.02 6.59 -16.98
C GLN A 112 -9.56 5.42 -17.86
N LEU A 113 -10.19 5.21 -19.02
CA LEU A 113 -9.75 4.18 -19.97
C LEU A 113 -8.28 4.33 -20.38
N GLN A 114 -7.79 5.55 -20.54
CA GLN A 114 -6.38 5.78 -20.83
C GLN A 114 -5.48 5.62 -19.60
N MET A 115 -5.99 5.93 -18.40
CA MET A 115 -5.23 5.77 -17.15
C MET A 115 -5.12 4.31 -16.71
N GLU A 116 -6.06 3.44 -17.09
CA GLU A 116 -6.09 2.02 -16.72
C GLU A 116 -4.77 1.29 -17.02
N GLU A 117 -4.09 1.62 -18.12
CA GLU A 117 -2.78 1.03 -18.50
C GLU A 117 -1.66 1.32 -17.50
N HIS A 118 -1.84 2.31 -16.62
CA HIS A 118 -0.85 2.78 -15.65
C HIS A 118 -1.27 2.53 -14.19
N LEU A 119 -2.45 1.94 -13.98
CA LEU A 119 -2.93 1.65 -12.64
C LEU A 119 -2.18 0.46 -12.05
N VAL A 120 -1.84 0.59 -10.77
CA VAL A 120 -1.39 -0.51 -9.91
C VAL A 120 -2.60 -1.15 -9.23
N ALA A 121 -3.47 -0.31 -8.70
CA ALA A 121 -4.71 -0.74 -8.05
C ALA A 121 -5.70 0.42 -7.96
N ARG A 122 -6.96 0.08 -7.69
CA ARG A 122 -8.00 1.02 -7.25
C ARG A 122 -8.73 0.51 -6.02
N THR A 123 -9.24 1.43 -5.21
CA THR A 123 -10.04 1.12 -4.02
C THR A 123 -11.12 2.18 -3.85
N LYS A 124 -12.17 1.84 -3.12
CA LYS A 124 -13.26 2.76 -2.79
C LYS A 124 -13.33 2.98 -1.29
N THR A 125 -13.23 4.24 -0.87
CA THR A 125 -13.32 4.67 0.54
C THR A 125 -14.35 5.79 0.65
N ASN A 126 -15.37 5.65 1.50
CA ASN A 126 -16.44 6.65 1.69
C ASN A 126 -17.09 7.15 0.38
N ASP A 127 -17.35 6.23 -0.54
CA ASP A 127 -17.84 6.53 -1.89
C ASP A 127 -16.89 7.27 -2.84
N VAL A 128 -15.68 7.60 -2.38
CA VAL A 128 -14.60 8.16 -3.20
C VAL A 128 -13.74 7.03 -3.76
N GLU A 129 -13.55 7.04 -5.08
CA GLU A 129 -12.63 6.13 -5.76
C GLU A 129 -11.21 6.71 -5.71
N LEU A 130 -10.27 5.87 -5.30
CA LEU A 130 -8.86 6.17 -5.20
C LEU A 130 -8.08 5.31 -6.18
N PHE A 131 -7.21 5.95 -6.96
CA PHE A 131 -6.39 5.32 -7.98
C PHE A 131 -4.94 5.33 -7.53
N PHE A 132 -4.30 4.16 -7.54
CA PHE A 132 -2.89 3.99 -7.23
C PHE A 132 -2.11 3.74 -8.52
N ILE A 133 -1.01 4.45 -8.65
CA ILE A 133 -0.07 4.40 -9.77
C ILE A 133 1.35 4.31 -9.23
N THR A 134 2.32 4.05 -10.10
CA THR A 134 3.73 4.19 -9.72
C THR A 134 4.08 5.66 -9.44
N LEU A 135 5.13 5.92 -8.66
CA LEU A 135 5.60 7.30 -8.43
C LEU A 135 5.97 8.03 -9.73
N HIS A 136 6.44 7.31 -10.75
CA HIS A 136 6.89 7.89 -12.01
C HIS A 136 5.75 8.33 -12.93
N ASP A 137 4.54 7.81 -12.73
CA ASP A 137 3.39 8.09 -13.60
C ASP A 137 2.61 9.35 -13.19
N GLN A 138 2.97 10.03 -12.09
CA GLN A 138 2.25 11.23 -11.64
C GLN A 138 2.16 12.32 -12.72
N GLU A 139 3.27 12.60 -13.41
CA GLU A 139 3.28 13.60 -14.50
C GLU A 139 2.40 13.15 -15.67
N LEU A 140 2.43 11.85 -16.00
CA LEU A 140 1.63 11.27 -17.06
C LEU A 140 0.13 11.41 -16.77
N ILE A 141 -0.30 11.06 -15.55
CA ILE A 141 -1.70 11.24 -15.12
C ILE A 141 -2.11 12.71 -15.21
N GLY A 142 -1.25 13.64 -14.80
CA GLY A 142 -1.51 15.08 -14.96
C GLY A 142 -1.68 15.51 -16.42
N ARG A 143 -0.89 14.93 -17.33
CA ARG A 143 -1.02 15.18 -18.79
C ARG A 143 -2.30 14.59 -19.37
N ILE A 144 -2.69 13.38 -18.97
CA ILE A 144 -3.95 12.76 -19.38
C ILE A 144 -5.12 13.62 -18.90
N ALA A 145 -5.12 14.01 -17.61
CA ALA A 145 -6.15 14.86 -17.04
C ALA A 145 -6.35 16.16 -17.84
N LYS A 146 -5.24 16.82 -18.18
CA LYS A 146 -5.26 18.02 -19.02
C LYS A 146 -5.78 17.76 -20.44
N ALA A 147 -5.43 16.63 -21.06
CA ALA A 147 -5.86 16.31 -22.42
C ALA A 147 -7.38 16.10 -22.52
N TYR A 148 -7.99 15.53 -21.48
CA TYR A 148 -9.44 15.33 -21.39
C TYR A 148 -10.18 16.47 -20.69
N ASN A 149 -9.49 17.53 -20.26
CA ASN A 149 -10.10 18.64 -19.52
C ASN A 149 -10.81 18.19 -18.23
N ILE A 150 -10.18 17.26 -17.49
CA ILE A 150 -10.59 16.84 -16.15
C ILE A 150 -9.58 17.33 -15.10
N GLU A 151 -9.98 17.30 -13.83
CA GLU A 151 -9.14 17.70 -12.71
C GLU A 151 -8.88 16.51 -11.79
N VAL A 152 -7.61 16.31 -11.43
CA VAL A 152 -7.16 15.28 -10.50
C VAL A 152 -6.49 15.92 -9.29
N SER A 153 -6.67 15.30 -8.13
CA SER A 153 -5.99 15.68 -6.90
C SER A 153 -5.11 14.51 -6.44
N PHE A 154 -3.83 14.79 -6.25
CA PHE A 154 -2.88 13.82 -5.67
C PHE A 154 -2.92 13.92 -4.15
N LEU A 155 -3.06 12.77 -3.50
CA LEU A 155 -3.06 12.70 -2.05
C LEU A 155 -1.63 12.66 -1.51
N ASP A 156 -1.40 13.45 -0.47
CA ASP A 156 -0.20 13.34 0.35
C ASP A 156 -0.36 12.13 1.28
N LEU A 157 0.31 11.02 0.93
CA LEU A 157 0.21 9.76 1.66
C LEU A 157 0.85 9.84 3.07
N ASP A 158 1.62 10.88 3.37
CA ASP A 158 2.19 11.16 4.69
C ASP A 158 1.24 11.93 5.61
N LYS A 159 0.18 12.54 5.07
CA LYS A 159 -0.80 13.27 5.86
C LYS A 159 -2.02 12.41 6.21
N PRO A 160 -2.59 12.57 7.42
CA PRO A 160 -3.91 12.04 7.70
C PRO A 160 -4.88 12.64 6.68
N ILE A 161 -5.66 11.78 6.04
CA ILE A 161 -6.74 12.22 5.16
C ILE A 161 -7.83 12.83 6.07
N GLU A 162 -7.80 14.14 6.27
CA GLU A 162 -8.90 14.86 6.90
C GLU A 162 -10.11 14.79 5.96
N LYS A 163 -11.06 13.89 6.27
CA LYS A 163 -12.38 13.74 5.63
C LYS A 163 -12.38 13.97 4.10
N LEU A 164 -12.03 12.92 3.34
CA LEU A 164 -12.59 12.71 2.00
C LEU A 164 -14.08 12.38 2.13
#